data_AF-A0A0Q5KKR1-F1
#
_entry.id   AF-A0A0Q5KKR1-F1
#
_cell.length_a   1.000
_cell.length_b   1.000
_cell.length_c   1.000
_cell.angle_alpha   90.00
_cell.angle_beta   90.00
_cell.angle_gamma   90.00
#
_symmetry.space_group_name_H-M   'P 1'
#
loop_
_entity.id
_entity.type
_entity.pdbx_description
1 polymer ?
#
loop_
_entity_poly.entity_id
_entity_poly.type
_entity_poly.pdbx_seq_one_letter_code
_entity_poly.pdbx_strand_id
1 'polypeptide(L)'
;MNLLRDLANLFNYSSVMLTTRSRTDLTKAVPVTSDDPLPIVIVRDETGGSSGDGGSAPTVTQTYPPEALTVGSTVASLTVPAGANAATVHVVSGAVRRSIEGIPSATTPALGVGDSEEIRGDELSAYRLIRDGSSDAALYIEYRTVG
;
A
#
# COMPACT_ATOMS: atom_id res chain seq x y z
N MET A 1 30.41 -45.10 24.68
CA MET A 1 29.26 -44.63 23.89
C MET A 1 29.47 -45.09 22.46
N ASN A 2 28.61 -45.98 21.94
CA ASN A 2 28.84 -46.69 20.68
C ASN A 2 28.36 -45.86 19.48
N LEU A 3 29.25 -45.02 18.93
CA LEU A 3 28.98 -44.20 17.74
C LEU A 3 28.43 -44.99 16.54
N LEU A 4 28.76 -46.28 16.44
CA LEU A 4 28.28 -47.16 15.36
C LEU A 4 26.77 -47.42 15.41
N ARG A 5 26.14 -47.38 16.60
CA ARG A 5 24.67 -47.52 16.74
C ARG A 5 23.93 -46.25 16.34
N ASP A 6 24.51 -45.08 16.59
CA ASP A 6 23.90 -43.79 16.20
C ASP A 6 23.99 -43.54 14.70
N LEU A 7 25.09 -43.94 14.05
CA LEU A 7 25.22 -43.91 12.58
C LEU A 7 24.25 -44.87 11.89
N ALA A 8 24.03 -46.08 12.44
CA ALA A 8 23.05 -47.01 11.89
C ALA A 8 21.62 -46.46 11.95
N ASN A 9 21.27 -45.74 13.02
CA ASN A 9 19.99 -45.04 13.11
C ASN A 9 19.90 -43.87 12.13
N LEU A 10 20.98 -43.11 11.94
CA LEU A 10 21.00 -42.04 10.94
C LEU A 10 20.69 -42.57 9.54
N PHE A 11 21.25 -43.72 9.14
CA PHE A 11 20.97 -44.33 7.82
C PHE A 11 19.62 -45.05 7.74
N ASN A 12 19.11 -45.63 8.83
CA ASN A 12 17.76 -46.22 8.85
C ASN A 12 16.64 -45.16 8.75
N TYR A 13 16.90 -43.93 9.17
CA TYR A 13 15.95 -42.80 9.02
C TYR A 13 16.29 -41.86 7.85
N SER A 14 17.37 -42.10 7.09
CA SER A 14 17.81 -41.26 5.95
C SER A 14 17.13 -41.57 4.61
N SER A 15 16.09 -42.39 4.58
CA SER A 15 15.25 -42.59 3.38
C SER A 15 14.44 -41.34 2.98
N VAL A 16 14.48 -40.26 3.78
CA VAL A 16 13.77 -39.01 3.51
C VAL A 16 14.56 -38.02 2.64
N MET A 17 15.90 -38.15 2.52
CA MET A 17 16.73 -37.08 1.95
C MET A 17 17.42 -37.37 0.61
N LEU A 18 17.13 -38.48 -0.07
CA LEU A 18 17.58 -38.66 -1.45
C LEU A 18 16.73 -39.67 -2.22
N THR A 19 15.42 -39.41 -2.33
CA THR A 19 14.64 -40.02 -3.42
C THR A 19 14.71 -39.09 -4.62
N THR A 20 15.26 -39.58 -5.73
CA THR A 20 15.06 -39.00 -7.05
C THR A 20 13.56 -38.95 -7.30
N ARG A 21 12.94 -37.79 -7.04
CA ARG A 21 11.50 -37.60 -7.23
C ARG A 21 11.22 -37.67 -8.72
N SER A 22 10.62 -38.78 -9.15
CA SER A 22 10.16 -38.93 -10.53
C SER A 22 8.85 -38.14 -10.70
N ARG A 23 8.73 -37.39 -11.80
CA ARG A 23 7.54 -36.61 -12.17
C ARG A 23 6.28 -37.49 -12.36
N THR A 24 6.44 -38.81 -12.39
CA THR A 24 5.37 -39.81 -12.52
C THR A 24 4.74 -40.24 -11.19
N ASP A 25 5.31 -39.86 -10.04
CA ASP A 25 4.71 -40.18 -8.72
C ASP A 25 3.69 -39.10 -8.32
N LEU A 26 2.41 -39.34 -8.63
CA LEU A 26 1.30 -38.44 -8.35
C LEU A 26 1.00 -38.25 -6.85
N THR A 27 1.61 -39.05 -5.96
CA THR A 27 1.38 -38.96 -4.51
C THR A 27 2.32 -37.99 -3.80
N LYS A 28 3.29 -37.41 -4.53
CA LYS A 28 4.30 -36.52 -3.97
C LYS A 28 4.23 -35.14 -4.63
N ALA A 29 4.36 -34.10 -3.81
CA ALA A 29 4.49 -32.73 -4.30
C ALA A 29 5.82 -32.57 -5.06
N VAL A 30 5.72 -32.25 -6.35
CA VAL A 30 6.85 -31.83 -7.19
C VAL A 30 7.09 -30.34 -6.94
N PRO A 31 8.30 -29.92 -6.53
CA PRO A 31 8.59 -28.51 -6.36
C PRO A 31 8.51 -27.80 -7.71
N VAL A 32 7.83 -26.67 -7.75
CA VAL A 32 7.81 -25.78 -8.91
C VAL A 32 9.17 -25.09 -9.04
N THR A 33 9.82 -25.22 -10.18
CA THR A 33 11.10 -24.54 -10.46
C THR A 33 10.91 -23.57 -11.61
N SER A 34 11.83 -22.61 -11.75
CA SER A 34 11.79 -21.65 -12.86
C SER A 34 11.96 -22.33 -14.23
N ASP A 35 12.59 -23.49 -14.28
CA ASP A 35 12.76 -24.29 -15.49
C ASP A 35 11.53 -25.19 -15.81
N ASP A 36 10.59 -25.34 -14.87
CA ASP A 36 9.38 -26.17 -15.03
C ASP A 36 8.19 -25.59 -14.23
N PRO A 37 7.64 -24.42 -14.64
CA PRO A 37 6.52 -23.80 -13.96
C PRO A 37 5.21 -24.57 -14.21
N LEU A 38 4.24 -24.42 -13.30
CA LEU A 38 2.90 -24.96 -13.51
C LEU A 38 2.25 -24.30 -14.74
N PRO A 39 1.56 -25.07 -15.61
CA PRO A 39 0.82 -24.51 -16.72
C PRO A 39 -0.40 -23.74 -16.19
N ILE A 40 -0.27 -22.43 -16.04
CA ILE A 40 -1.40 -21.56 -15.71
C ILE A 40 -2.07 -21.18 -17.02
N VAL A 41 -3.28 -21.70 -17.25
CA VAL A 41 -4.17 -21.20 -18.30
C VAL A 41 -5.07 -20.15 -17.66
N ILE A 42 -4.88 -18.87 -18.03
CA ILE A 42 -5.83 -17.82 -17.66
C ILE A 42 -7.08 -18.04 -18.51
N VAL A 43 -8.09 -18.67 -17.93
CA VAL A 43 -9.42 -18.73 -18.55
C VAL A 43 -10.01 -17.33 -18.46
N ARG A 44 -9.93 -16.57 -19.56
CA ARG A 44 -10.79 -15.42 -19.73
C ARG A 44 -12.19 -15.96 -19.97
N ASP A 45 -13.03 -15.92 -18.96
CA ASP A 45 -14.46 -15.97 -19.21
C ASP A 45 -14.81 -14.67 -19.96
N GLU A 46 -15.08 -14.78 -21.26
CA GLU A 46 -15.56 -13.65 -22.07
C GLU A 46 -16.99 -13.25 -21.71
N THR A 47 -17.57 -13.89 -20.69
CA THR A 47 -18.90 -13.59 -20.12
C THR A 47 -18.78 -13.04 -18.69
N GLY A 48 -17.77 -12.21 -18.43
CA GLY A 48 -17.65 -11.45 -17.19
C GLY A 48 -18.62 -10.26 -17.18
N GLY A 49 -19.71 -10.39 -16.44
CA GLY A 49 -20.78 -9.41 -16.31
C GLY A 49 -20.29 -7.97 -16.11
N SER A 50 -20.79 -7.10 -17.00
CA SER A 50 -20.81 -5.66 -16.79
C SER A 50 -21.71 -5.35 -15.59
N SER A 51 -21.13 -4.84 -14.52
CA SER A 51 -21.83 -4.06 -13.50
C SER A 51 -21.08 -2.73 -13.41
N GLY A 52 -21.79 -1.64 -13.73
CA GLY A 52 -21.28 -0.28 -13.96
C GLY A 52 -20.30 0.24 -12.90
N ASP A 53 -19.43 1.19 -13.20
CA ASP A 53 -19.67 2.44 -13.91
C ASP A 53 -18.48 2.71 -14.87
N GLY A 54 -18.77 3.04 -16.12
CA GLY A 54 -17.78 3.31 -17.16
C GLY A 54 -17.14 4.70 -17.05
N GLY A 55 -16.95 5.20 -15.83
CA GLY A 55 -16.10 6.35 -15.61
C GLY A 55 -14.66 5.94 -15.90
N SER A 56 -14.05 6.48 -16.96
CA SER A 56 -12.61 6.38 -17.13
C SER A 56 -11.94 6.75 -15.81
N ALA A 57 -11.13 5.84 -15.26
CA ALA A 57 -10.38 6.16 -14.05
C ALA A 57 -9.58 7.44 -14.35
N PRO A 58 -9.65 8.45 -13.46
CA PRO A 58 -8.98 9.73 -13.68
C PRO A 58 -7.50 9.45 -13.94
N THR A 59 -6.99 9.96 -15.06
CA THR A 59 -5.62 9.68 -15.47
C THR A 59 -4.71 10.76 -14.94
N VAL A 60 -3.63 10.38 -14.27
CA VAL A 60 -2.60 11.35 -13.85
C VAL A 60 -1.88 11.86 -15.10
N THR A 61 -2.04 13.15 -15.38
CA THR A 61 -1.43 13.82 -16.55
C THR A 61 -0.15 14.55 -16.19
N GLN A 62 -0.01 14.98 -14.94
CA GLN A 62 1.19 15.67 -14.44
C GLN A 62 1.38 15.39 -12.94
N THR A 63 2.63 15.30 -12.49
CA THR A 63 3.02 15.31 -11.07
C THR A 63 3.87 16.54 -10.78
N TYR A 64 3.81 17.02 -9.54
CA TYR A 64 4.56 18.18 -9.08
C TYR A 64 5.53 17.79 -7.95
N PRO A 65 6.54 18.62 -7.63
CA PRO A 65 7.38 18.41 -6.46
C PRO A 65 6.53 18.25 -5.19
N PRO A 66 6.83 17.26 -4.34
CA PRO A 66 6.08 17.04 -3.12
C PRO A 66 6.38 18.12 -2.07
N GLU A 67 5.42 18.35 -1.18
CA GLU A 67 5.55 19.27 -0.05
C GLU A 67 5.75 18.48 1.24
N ALA A 68 6.76 18.85 2.03
CA ALA A 68 6.88 18.41 3.42
C ALA A 68 6.33 19.51 4.32
N LEU A 69 5.28 19.20 5.09
CA LEU A 69 4.57 20.17 5.92
C LEU A 69 4.65 19.76 7.39
N THR A 70 5.05 20.70 8.25
CA THR A 70 4.93 20.55 9.70
C THR A 70 3.69 21.30 10.19
N VAL A 71 2.76 20.58 10.82
CA VAL A 71 1.52 21.13 11.35
C VAL A 71 1.62 21.24 12.87
N GLY A 72 1.55 22.47 13.36
CA GLY A 72 1.60 22.81 14.77
C GLY A 72 0.23 23.19 15.35
N SER A 73 0.24 24.01 16.41
CA SER A 73 -0.98 24.49 17.09
C SER A 73 -1.72 25.60 16.34
N THR A 74 -1.17 26.10 15.23
CA THR A 74 -1.83 27.09 14.37
C THR A 74 -2.36 26.39 13.13
N VAL A 75 -3.49 26.87 12.60
CA VAL A 75 -4.07 26.32 11.37
C VAL A 75 -3.09 26.51 10.21
N ALA A 76 -2.75 25.41 9.55
CA ALA A 76 -1.96 25.36 8.34
C ALA A 76 -2.88 25.12 7.12
N SER A 77 -2.43 25.60 5.97
CA SER A 77 -3.03 25.35 4.66
C SER A 77 -1.97 24.79 3.71
N LEU A 78 -2.44 24.11 2.66
CA LEU A 78 -1.58 23.56 1.62
C LEU A 78 -1.01 24.65 0.70
N THR A 79 0.24 24.48 0.26
CA THR A 79 0.83 25.34 -0.79
C THR A 79 0.61 24.70 -2.16
N VAL A 80 -0.60 24.86 -2.69
CA VAL A 80 -1.01 24.16 -3.92
C VAL A 80 -0.27 24.71 -5.15
N PRO A 81 0.50 23.89 -5.90
CA PRO A 81 1.12 24.32 -7.14
C PRO A 81 0.09 24.74 -8.20
N ALA A 82 0.41 25.76 -9.01
CA ALA A 82 -0.46 26.19 -10.10
C ALA A 82 -0.67 25.04 -11.10
N GLY A 83 -1.94 24.68 -11.35
CA GLY A 83 -2.35 23.59 -12.26
C GLY A 83 -2.58 22.24 -11.58
N ALA A 84 -2.17 22.06 -10.32
CA ALA A 84 -2.53 20.89 -9.54
C ALA A 84 -4.04 20.92 -9.20
N ASN A 85 -4.73 19.80 -9.41
CA ASN A 85 -6.16 19.65 -9.11
C ASN A 85 -6.45 18.43 -8.23
N ALA A 86 -5.42 17.69 -7.81
CA ALA A 86 -5.52 16.60 -6.87
C ALA A 86 -4.25 16.53 -6.01
N ALA A 87 -4.41 16.10 -4.76
CA ALA A 87 -3.31 15.88 -3.85
C ALA A 87 -3.54 14.60 -3.03
N THR A 88 -2.49 13.85 -2.71
CA THR A 88 -2.52 12.85 -1.64
C THR A 88 -1.72 13.36 -0.46
N VAL A 89 -2.35 13.43 0.71
CA VAL A 89 -1.73 13.82 1.98
C VAL A 89 -1.39 12.56 2.76
N HIS A 90 -0.13 12.40 3.15
CA HIS A 90 0.38 11.30 3.96
C HIS A 90 0.83 11.81 5.31
N VAL A 91 0.38 11.21 6.40
CA VAL A 91 0.84 11.56 7.76
C VAL A 91 2.05 10.72 8.13
N VAL A 92 3.19 11.36 8.26
CA VAL A 92 4.49 10.73 8.56
C VAL A 92 4.70 10.58 10.07
N SER A 93 4.29 11.58 10.85
CA SER A 93 4.37 11.55 12.31
C SER A 93 3.30 12.43 12.95
N GLY A 94 2.98 12.16 14.22
CA GLY A 94 1.94 12.87 14.95
C GLY A 94 0.53 12.58 14.43
N ALA A 95 -0.41 13.46 14.75
CA ALA A 95 -1.77 13.40 14.25
C ALA A 95 -2.25 14.82 13.93
N VAL A 96 -3.21 14.92 13.03
CA VAL A 96 -3.81 16.20 12.63
C VAL A 96 -5.33 16.10 12.63
N ARG A 97 -5.99 17.21 12.92
CA ARG A 97 -7.39 17.44 12.62
C ARG A 97 -7.49 18.21 11.31
N ARG A 98 -8.37 17.78 10.42
CA ARG A 98 -8.53 18.37 9.09
C ARG A 98 -9.93 18.91 8.85
N SER A 99 -10.05 19.98 8.07
CA SER A 99 -11.33 20.47 7.56
C SER A 99 -11.20 20.92 6.10
N ILE A 100 -12.24 20.72 5.31
CA ILE A 100 -12.35 21.24 3.93
C ILE A 100 -13.08 22.59 3.92
N GLU A 101 -13.77 22.96 5.00
CA GLU A 101 -14.37 24.28 5.17
C GLU A 101 -14.25 24.73 6.64
N GLY A 102 -13.71 25.92 6.87
CA GLY A 102 -13.58 26.50 8.21
C GLY A 102 -12.36 26.02 9.02
N ILE A 103 -12.40 26.31 10.33
CA ILE A 103 -11.30 26.06 11.26
C ILE A 103 -11.40 24.62 11.80
N PRO A 104 -10.36 23.78 11.63
CA PRO A 104 -10.33 22.46 12.24
C PRO A 104 -10.51 22.52 13.77
N SER A 105 -11.26 21.57 14.31
CA SER A 105 -11.59 21.51 15.74
C SER A 105 -11.59 20.06 16.24
N ALA A 106 -11.80 19.86 17.55
CA ALA A 106 -11.80 18.52 18.16
C ALA A 106 -12.84 17.55 17.57
N THR A 107 -13.89 18.04 16.92
CA THR A 107 -14.92 17.21 16.27
C THR A 107 -14.63 16.94 14.80
N THR A 108 -13.63 17.59 14.22
CA THR A 108 -13.26 17.35 12.82
C THR A 108 -12.50 16.04 12.67
N PRO A 109 -12.53 15.41 11.47
CA PRO A 109 -11.82 14.15 11.24
C PRO A 109 -10.34 14.25 11.62
N ALA A 110 -9.84 13.21 12.28
CA ALA A 110 -8.43 13.07 12.58
C ALA A 110 -7.75 12.19 11.55
N LEU A 111 -6.51 12.52 11.20
CA LEU A 111 -5.59 11.66 10.46
C LEU A 111 -4.37 11.41 11.36
N GLY A 112 -4.03 10.15 11.58
CA GLY A 112 -2.88 9.72 12.36
C GLY A 112 -1.76 9.16 11.49
N VAL A 113 -0.65 8.80 12.11
CA VAL A 113 0.53 8.25 11.43
C VAL A 113 0.16 7.05 10.55
N GLY A 114 0.61 7.11 9.29
CA GLY A 114 0.33 6.08 8.29
C GLY A 114 -0.96 6.28 7.51
N ASP A 115 -1.84 7.19 7.95
CA ASP A 115 -3.03 7.54 7.20
C ASP A 115 -2.66 8.31 5.94
N SER A 116 -3.46 8.08 4.89
CA SER A 116 -3.34 8.78 3.63
C SER A 116 -4.71 9.19 3.15
N GLU A 117 -4.82 10.40 2.61
CA GLU A 117 -6.07 10.94 2.12
C GLU A 117 -5.87 11.63 0.77
N GLU A 118 -6.77 11.35 -0.17
CA GLU A 118 -6.84 12.05 -1.44
C GLU A 118 -7.83 13.22 -1.36
N ILE A 119 -7.44 14.37 -1.90
CA ILE A 119 -8.21 15.61 -1.96
C ILE A 119 -8.23 16.06 -3.42
N ARG A 120 -9.35 16.61 -3.91
CA ARG A 120 -9.51 17.01 -5.32
C ARG A 120 -10.20 18.36 -5.50
N GLY A 121 -9.94 18.99 -6.64
CA GLY A 121 -10.57 20.23 -7.07
C GLY A 121 -10.43 21.37 -6.07
N ASP A 122 -11.55 22.05 -5.80
CA ASP A 122 -11.58 23.24 -4.95
C ASP A 122 -11.22 22.94 -3.48
N GLU A 123 -11.40 21.69 -3.05
CA GLU A 123 -11.07 21.23 -1.70
C GLU A 123 -9.58 21.39 -1.38
N LEU A 124 -8.68 21.32 -2.37
CA LEU A 124 -7.24 21.50 -2.15
C LEU A 124 -6.94 22.87 -1.52
N SER A 125 -7.56 23.92 -2.06
CA SER A 125 -7.35 25.30 -1.63
C SER A 125 -8.06 25.60 -0.30
N ALA A 126 -9.11 24.85 0.01
CA ALA A 126 -9.91 24.98 1.21
C ALA A 126 -9.42 24.07 2.35
N TYR A 127 -8.49 23.15 2.08
CA TYR A 127 -7.95 22.21 3.05
C TYR A 127 -7.20 22.92 4.18
N ARG A 128 -7.62 22.67 5.42
CA ARG A 128 -7.04 23.25 6.64
C ARG A 128 -6.67 22.13 7.61
N LEU A 129 -5.54 22.31 8.28
CA LEU A 129 -4.95 21.34 9.20
C LEU A 129 -4.55 22.01 10.51
N ILE A 130 -4.71 21.33 11.63
CA ILE A 130 -4.13 21.70 12.93
C ILE A 130 -3.66 20.42 13.62
N ARG A 131 -2.62 20.50 14.46
CA ARG A 131 -2.15 19.30 15.17
C ARG A 131 -3.24 18.74 16.09
N ASP A 132 -3.27 17.43 16.20
CA ASP A 132 -4.03 16.71 17.22
C ASP A 132 -3.07 16.13 18.26
N GLY A 133 -3.17 16.59 19.50
CA GLY A 133 -2.30 16.18 20.61
C GLY A 133 -1.16 17.16 20.94
N SER A 134 -0.14 16.64 21.61
CA SER A 134 0.92 17.44 22.26
C SER A 134 2.16 17.70 21.40
N SER A 135 2.33 16.97 20.30
CA SER A 135 3.48 17.09 19.40
C SER A 135 3.01 17.58 18.04
N ASP A 136 3.88 18.29 17.34
CA ASP A 136 3.63 18.69 15.96
C ASP A 136 3.59 17.45 15.05
N ALA A 137 2.78 17.53 14.00
CA ALA A 137 2.66 16.46 13.00
C ALA A 137 3.51 16.79 11.78
N ALA A 138 4.12 15.76 11.19
CA ALA A 138 4.81 15.88 9.89
C ALA A 138 3.99 15.18 8.82
N LEU A 139 3.77 15.88 7.71
CA LEU A 139 3.02 15.40 6.56
C LEU A 139 3.88 15.49 5.31
N TYR A 140 3.60 14.59 4.37
CA TYR A 140 4.17 14.57 3.03
C TYR A 140 3.01 14.62 2.04
N ILE A 141 3.02 15.60 1.13
CA ILE A 141 1.91 15.87 0.22
C ILE A 141 2.39 15.70 -1.22
N GLU A 142 1.70 14.86 -1.98
CA GLU A 142 1.94 14.62 -3.40
C GLU A 142 0.87 15.32 -4.24
N TYR A 143 1.28 16.31 -5.03
CA TYR A 143 0.39 17.05 -5.92
C TYR A 143 0.41 16.48 -7.34
N ARG A 144 -0.76 16.48 -7.98
CA ARG A 144 -0.93 16.01 -9.35
C ARG A 144 -2.04 16.75 -10.10
N THR A 145 -1.99 16.64 -11.42
CA THR A 145 -3.11 16.95 -12.30
C THR A 145 -3.73 15.63 -12.76
N VAL A 146 -5.02 15.48 -12.53
CA VAL A 146 -5.85 14.39 -13.06
C VAL A 146 -6.76 14.92 -14.17
N GLY A 147 -6.85 14.18 -15.27
CA GLY A 147 -7.69 14.48 -16.43
C GLY A 147 -8.65 13.37 -16.76
#